data_AF-A0A849EYW4-F1
#
_entry.id   AF-A0A849EYW4-F1
#
_cell.length_a   1.000
_cell.length_b   1.000
_cell.length_c   1.000
_cell.angle_alpha   90.00
_cell.angle_beta   90.00
_cell.angle_gamma   90.00
#
_symmetry.space_group_name_H-M   'P 1'
#
loop_
_entity.id
_entity.type
_entity.pdbx_description
1 polymer ?
#
loop_
_entity_poly.entity_id
_entity_poly.type
_entity_poly.pdbx_seq_one_letter_code
_entity_poly.pdbx_strand_id
1 'polypeptide(L)' 'EEEMAAEPWFMVGENDVFPEEFAAFLALPPNLRRVFLDYHGDLLTAEYWKSKQDQVRAGVMQPILPYSRANRLRKQK' A
#
# COMPACT_ATOMS: atom_id res chain seq x y z
N GLU A 1 26.14 8.61 -0.94
CA GLU A 1 26.97 7.77 -0.03
C GLU A 1 26.19 7.18 1.14
N GLU A 2 25.02 7.71 1.50
CA GLU A 2 24.20 7.21 2.63
C GLU A 2 23.36 5.94 2.33
N GLU A 3 23.16 5.58 1.06
CA GLU A 3 22.45 4.36 0.65
C GLU A 3 23.28 3.06 0.83
N MET A 4 24.55 3.15 1.24
CA MET A 4 25.46 1.98 1.39
C MET A 4 25.76 1.61 2.86
N ALA A 5 24.98 2.09 3.83
CA ALA A 5 25.10 1.67 5.22
C ALA A 5 24.35 0.34 5.44
N ALA A 6 25.03 -0.67 5.98
CA ALA A 6 24.47 -2.00 6.21
C ALA A 6 23.43 -2.06 7.35
N GLU A 7 23.42 -1.06 8.24
CA GLU A 7 22.45 -0.94 9.31
C GLU A 7 21.88 0.50 9.38
N PRO A 8 20.57 0.66 9.60
CA PRO A 8 19.96 1.97 9.78
C PRO A 8 20.50 2.67 11.03
N TRP A 9 20.77 3.98 10.93
CA TRP A 9 21.18 4.82 12.08
C TRP A 9 20.00 5.16 13.01
N PHE A 10 18.78 4.75 12.66
CA PHE A 10 17.58 4.87 13.47
C PHE A 10 17.23 3.53 14.13
N MET A 11 16.65 3.58 15.32
CA MET A 11 16.15 2.36 15.97
C MET A 11 14.95 1.83 15.20
N VAL A 12 14.95 0.53 14.94
CA VAL A 12 13.82 -0.21 14.34
C VAL A 12 13.17 -1.04 15.44
N GLY A 13 11.89 -0.80 15.71
CA GLY A 13 11.08 -1.59 16.62
C GLY A 13 10.63 -2.92 16.02
N GLU A 14 10.26 -3.90 16.85
CA GLU A 14 9.82 -5.23 16.43
C GLU A 14 8.65 -5.21 15.43
N ASN A 15 7.78 -4.20 15.51
CA ASN A 15 6.57 -4.07 14.68
C ASN A 15 6.64 -2.88 13.71
N ASP A 16 7.82 -2.31 13.49
CA ASP A 16 7.97 -1.25 12.49
C ASP A 16 7.88 -1.84 11.09
N VAL A 17 7.11 -1.17 10.22
CA VAL A 17 6.86 -1.60 8.85
C VAL A 17 7.29 -0.49 7.91
N PHE A 18 8.08 -0.85 6.89
CA PHE A 18 8.59 0.04 5.84
C PHE A 18 7.99 -0.36 4.48
N PRO A 19 6.83 0.21 4.08
CA PRO A 19 6.15 -0.17 2.85
C PRO A 19 6.98 0.00 1.58
N GLU A 20 7.95 0.90 1.59
CA GLU A 20 8.85 1.19 0.49
C GLU A 20 9.70 -0.06 0.13
N GLU A 21 10.01 -0.90 1.12
CA GLU A 21 10.79 -2.13 0.93
C GLU A 21 9.98 -3.25 0.26
N PHE A 22 8.64 -3.17 0.26
CA PHE A 22 7.78 -4.18 -0.38
C PHE A 22 8.10 -4.37 -1.87
N ALA A 23 8.56 -3.32 -2.55
CA ALA A 23 8.96 -3.41 -3.94
C ALA A 23 10.13 -4.39 -4.18
N ALA A 24 10.99 -4.60 -3.19
CA ALA A 24 12.08 -5.58 -3.26
C ALA A 24 11.56 -7.01 -3.00
N PHE A 25 10.63 -7.17 -2.06
CA PHE A 25 10.09 -8.47 -1.67
C PHE A 25 9.07 -9.06 -2.67
N LEU A 26 8.29 -8.22 -3.35
CA LEU A 26 7.25 -8.68 -4.28
C LEU A 26 7.79 -9.41 -5.52
N ALA A 27 9.11 -9.31 -5.79
CA ALA A 27 9.83 -10.05 -6.83
C ALA A 27 9.14 -10.05 -8.21
N LEU A 28 8.46 -8.96 -8.57
CA LEU A 28 7.66 -8.88 -9.79
C LEU A 28 8.57 -8.79 -11.03
N PRO A 29 8.28 -9.56 -12.10
CA PRO A 29 8.88 -9.36 -13.41
C PRO A 29 8.74 -7.90 -13.89
N PRO A 30 9.67 -7.35 -14.71
CA PRO A 30 9.68 -5.93 -15.06
C PRO A 30 8.36 -5.39 -15.62
N ASN A 31 7.68 -6.16 -16.46
CA ASN A 31 6.38 -5.80 -17.03
C ASN A 31 5.29 -5.70 -15.95
N LEU A 32 5.26 -6.63 -14.98
CA LEU A 32 4.31 -6.62 -13.88
C LEU A 32 4.65 -5.56 -12.83
N ARG A 33 5.95 -5.32 -12.56
CA ARG A 33 6.40 -4.24 -11.70
C ARG A 33 5.92 -2.89 -12.22
N ARG A 34 5.98 -2.67 -13.54
CA ARG A 34 5.49 -1.42 -14.14
C ARG A 34 3.99 -1.24 -13.91
N VAL A 35 3.19 -2.27 -14.20
CA VAL A 35 1.74 -2.24 -13.97
C VAL A 35 1.43 -2.02 -12.49
N PHE A 36 2.14 -2.69 -11.59
CA PHE A 36 1.96 -2.50 -10.15
C PHE A 36 2.22 -1.05 -9.74
N LEU A 37 3.31 -0.43 -10.17
CA LEU A 37 3.61 0.96 -9.84
C LEU A 37 2.57 1.93 -10.41
N ASP A 38 2.08 1.68 -11.63
CA ASP A 38 1.09 2.54 -12.28
C ASP A 38 -0.29 2.51 -11.57
N TYR A 39 -0.67 1.39 -10.93
CA TYR A 39 -2.01 1.23 -10.30
C TYR A 39 -2.01 1.12 -8.78
N HIS A 40 -0.91 0.69 -8.17
CA HIS A 40 -0.79 0.29 -6.77
C HIS A 40 0.48 0.83 -6.10
N GLY A 41 1.13 1.84 -6.69
CA GLY A 41 2.33 2.46 -6.10
C GLY A 41 2.06 3.11 -4.73
N ASP A 42 0.81 3.47 -4.44
CA ASP A 42 0.37 3.96 -3.13
C ASP A 42 0.62 2.95 -2.00
N LEU A 43 0.55 1.65 -2.28
CA LEU A 43 0.83 0.58 -1.31
C LEU A 43 2.28 0.57 -0.80
N LEU A 44 3.20 1.21 -1.54
CA LEU A 44 4.60 1.35 -1.16
C LEU A 44 4.86 2.59 -0.31
N THR A 45 3.82 3.32 0.10
CA THR A 45 3.95 4.55 0.89
C THR A 45 3.40 4.35 2.29
N ALA A 46 4.12 4.83 3.31
CA ALA A 46 3.60 4.85 4.69
C ALA A 46 2.28 5.61 4.84
N GLU A 47 2.06 6.67 4.05
CA GLU A 47 0.86 7.52 4.09
C GLU A 47 -0.43 6.73 3.83
N TYR A 48 -0.42 5.84 2.83
CA TYR A 48 -1.57 4.99 2.52
C TYR A 48 -1.99 4.16 3.73
N TRP A 49 -1.01 3.49 4.37
CA TRP A 49 -1.28 2.60 5.49
C TRP A 49 -1.71 3.35 6.74
N LYS A 50 -1.09 4.50 7.04
CA LYS A 50 -1.52 5.38 8.14
C LYS A 50 -2.97 5.83 7.95
N SER A 51 -3.33 6.29 6.75
CA SER A 51 -4.71 6.68 6.43
C SER A 51 -5.70 5.52 6.62
N LYS A 52 -5.33 4.29 6.23
CA LYS A 52 -6.16 3.10 6.45
C LYS A 52 -6.32 2.78 7.93
N GLN A 53 -5.24 2.82 8.71
CA GLN A 53 -5.31 2.61 10.15
C GLN A 53 -6.23 3.64 10.83
N ASP A 54 -6.15 4.91 10.44
CA ASP A 54 -6.97 5.96 11.00
C ASP A 54 -8.46 5.77 10.68
N GLN A 55 -8.80 5.34 9.47
CA GLN A 55 -10.17 4.97 9.09
C GLN A 55 -10.69 3.80 9.94
N VAL A 56 -9.88 2.77 10.16
CA VAL A 56 -10.25 1.63 11.01
C VAL A 56 -10.47 2.08 12.46
N ARG A 57 -9.58 2.91 13.02
CA ARG A 57 -9.72 3.47 14.37
C ARG A 57 -10.94 4.36 14.51
N ALA A 58 -11.30 5.09 13.46
CA ALA A 58 -12.52 5.91 13.41
C ALA A 58 -13.81 5.08 13.23
N GLY A 59 -13.72 3.75 13.15
CA GLY A 59 -14.88 2.87 12.97
C GLY A 59 -15.48 2.91 11.55
N VAL A 60 -14.73 3.41 10.55
CA VAL A 60 -15.20 3.47 9.17
C VAL A 60 -15.19 2.07 8.55
N MET A 61 -16.36 1.48 8.38
CA MET A 61 -16.51 0.20 7.69
C MET A 61 -16.50 0.42 6.17
N GLN A 62 -15.43 0.00 5.49
CA GLN A 62 -15.36 0.05 4.03
C GLN A 62 -16.20 -1.09 3.42
N PRO A 63 -17.17 -0.79 2.54
CA PRO A 63 -17.99 -1.83 1.92
C PRO A 63 -17.14 -2.67 0.96
N ILE A 64 -17.10 -3.98 1.19
CA ILE A 64 -16.53 -4.94 0.26
C ILE A 64 -17.63 -5.32 -0.73
N LEU A 65 -17.48 -4.87 -1.97
CA LEU A 65 -18.44 -5.17 -3.04
C LEU A 65 -18.02 -6.46 -3.76
N PRO A 66 -18.85 -7.50 -3.81
CA PRO A 66 -18.53 -8.78 -4.47
C PRO A 66 -18.65 -8.71 -6.00
N TYR A 67 -18.48 -7.53 -6.58
CA TYR A 67 -18.60 -7.28 -8.02
C TYR A 67 -17.72 -6.11 -8.46
N SER A 68 -17.35 -6.09 -9.74
CA SER A 68 -16.56 -5.01 -10.32
C SER A 68 -17.36 -3.72 -10.41
N ARG A 69 -16.67 -2.57 -10.48
CA ARG A 69 -17.31 -1.26 -10.64
C ARG A 69 -18.21 -1.18 -11.89
N ALA A 70 -17.93 -1.96 -12.94
CA ALA A 70 -18.72 -2.01 -14.16
C ALA A 70 -20.12 -2.60 -13.96
N ASN A 71 -20.28 -3.51 -12.99
CA ASN A 71 -21.56 -4.13 -12.65
C ASN A 71 -22.37 -3.31 -11.64
N ARG A 72 -21.86 -2.15 -11.20
CA ARG A 72 -22.54 -1.31 -10.21
C ARG A 72 -23.75 -0.64 -10.84
N LEU A 73 -24.93 -0.90 -10.30
CA LEU A 73 -26.15 -0.20 -10.67
C LEU A 73 -25.99 1.31 -10.40
N ARG A 74 -26.30 2.13 -11.39
CA ARG A 74 -26.33 3.59 -11.22
C ARG A 74 -27.55 3.95 -10.37
N LYS A 75 -27.35 4.79 -9.35
CA LYS A 75 -28.49 5.34 -8.61
C LYS A 75 -29.36 6.17 -9.58
N GLN A 76 -30.63 5.82 -9.69
CA GLN A 76 -31.63 6.70 -10.29
C GLN A 76 -31.74 7.95 -9.40
N LYS A 77 -31.76 9.14 -10.01
CA LYS A 77 -31.90 10.41 -9.29
C LYS A 77 -33.31 10.58 -8.74
#